data_AF-A0A6N8Z7W2-F1
#
_entry.id   AF-A0A6N8Z7W2-F1
#
_cell.length_a   1.000
_cell.length_b   1.000
_cell.length_c   1.000
_cell.angle_alpha   90.00
_cell.angle_beta   90.00
_cell.angle_gamma   90.00
#
_symmetry.space_group_name_H-M   'P 1'
#
loop_
_entity.id
_entity.type
_entity.pdbx_description
1 polymer ?
#
loop_
_entity_poly.entity_id
_entity_poly.type
_entity_poly.pdbx_seq_one_letter_code
_entity_poly.pdbx_strand_id
1 'polypeptide(L)'
;MTVQGRATQWMQAVSALQQLGGIATLSQLTRHLLAPGGDATKWATKTPEATIRRIVRNTPDYIHVLKPGLYCLREFASKFEEQYNLPEEGDAPPNVVERNHWHYQGLLLEIGNARDYKTYVPAQDRNRAFGNQRLGEVCATTRLPNFGYQHFTRRARTVDVIWFNRRDMPANLFEVEFSTDMLNSLAKFNELRDFYAQFTIVAPPHRKSHFDDRIYMDTFHEIRRRVTFISTDQIDNERIAGGEPFLFWFTP
;
A
#
# COMPACT_ATOMS: atom_id res chain seq x y z
N MET A 1 -28.00 39.76 -0.15
CA MET A 1 -27.32 38.76 0.68
C MET A 1 -27.10 37.54 -0.16
N THR A 2 -25.86 37.30 -0.59
CA THR A 2 -25.45 36.19 -1.43
C THR A 2 -25.55 34.89 -0.63
N VAL A 3 -26.47 33.99 -1.03
CA VAL A 3 -26.48 32.61 -0.55
C VAL A 3 -25.23 31.95 -1.13
N GLN A 4 -24.14 31.90 -0.37
CA GLN A 4 -23.03 30.99 -0.66
C GLN A 4 -23.60 29.56 -0.58
N GLY A 5 -23.95 29.00 -1.74
CA GLY A 5 -24.40 27.61 -1.85
C GLY A 5 -23.34 26.70 -1.25
N ARG A 6 -23.69 25.96 -0.19
CA ARG A 6 -22.78 25.04 0.48
C ARG A 6 -22.32 24.01 -0.55
N ALA A 7 -21.01 23.95 -0.82
CA ALA A 7 -20.44 22.98 -1.75
C ALA A 7 -20.85 21.56 -1.34
N THR A 8 -21.26 20.76 -2.32
CA THR A 8 -21.64 19.36 -2.07
C THR A 8 -20.40 18.53 -1.75
N GLN A 9 -20.57 17.37 -1.09
CA GLN A 9 -19.44 16.52 -0.68
C GLN A 9 -18.54 16.09 -1.84
N TRP A 10 -19.12 15.89 -3.03
CA TRP A 10 -18.32 15.53 -4.21
C TRP A 10 -17.50 16.70 -4.73
N MET A 11 -18.02 17.92 -4.69
CA MET A 11 -17.24 19.13 -5.05
C MET A 11 -16.07 19.32 -4.08
N GLN A 12 -16.27 19.03 -2.80
CA GLN A 12 -15.21 19.07 -1.79
C GLN A 12 -14.13 18.01 -2.07
N ALA A 13 -14.53 16.79 -2.47
CA ALA A 13 -13.57 15.75 -2.88
C ALA A 13 -12.77 16.13 -4.14
N VAL A 14 -13.41 16.74 -5.14
CA VAL A 14 -12.74 17.27 -6.34
C VAL A 14 -11.76 18.38 -5.97
N SER A 15 -12.18 19.33 -5.12
CA SER A 15 -11.30 20.41 -4.66
C SER A 15 -10.09 19.89 -3.88
N ALA A 16 -10.29 18.88 -3.03
CA ALA A 16 -9.19 18.21 -2.33
C ALA A 16 -8.23 17.53 -3.30
N LEU A 17 -8.72 16.84 -4.35
CA LEU A 17 -7.86 16.28 -5.39
C LEU A 17 -7.06 17.36 -6.14
N GLN A 18 -7.67 18.50 -6.45
CA GLN A 18 -6.98 19.64 -7.07
C GLN A 18 -5.86 20.17 -6.18
N GLN A 19 -6.12 20.35 -4.88
CA GLN A 19 -5.13 20.81 -3.90
C GLN A 19 -4.00 19.79 -3.71
N LEU A 20 -4.28 18.50 -3.91
CA LEU A 20 -3.30 17.42 -3.92
C LEU A 20 -2.59 17.25 -5.28
N GLY A 21 -2.71 18.21 -6.20
CA GLY A 21 -1.99 18.16 -7.49
C GLY A 21 -2.62 17.22 -8.53
N GLY A 22 -3.91 16.90 -8.37
CA GLY A 22 -4.71 16.19 -9.37
C GLY A 22 -4.67 14.66 -9.29
N ILE A 23 -3.89 14.08 -8.38
CA ILE A 23 -3.84 12.64 -8.09
C ILE A 23 -3.61 12.42 -6.59
N ALA A 24 -4.35 11.49 -5.99
CA ALA A 24 -4.18 11.14 -4.59
C ALA A 24 -4.63 9.71 -4.30
N THR A 25 -4.02 9.09 -3.30
CA THR A 25 -4.52 7.86 -2.70
C THR A 25 -5.77 8.13 -1.87
N LEU A 26 -6.54 7.08 -1.56
CA LEU A 26 -7.66 7.18 -0.62
C LEU A 26 -7.21 7.75 0.74
N SER A 27 -6.06 7.30 1.25
CA SER A 27 -5.55 7.73 2.56
C SER A 27 -5.16 9.21 2.54
N GLN A 28 -4.56 9.69 1.45
CA GLN A 28 -4.23 11.10 1.26
C GLN A 28 -5.48 11.97 1.17
N LEU A 29 -6.42 11.57 0.31
CA LEU A 29 -7.68 12.29 0.13
C LEU A 29 -8.46 12.36 1.45
N THR A 30 -8.49 11.25 2.19
CA THR A 30 -9.11 11.17 3.52
C THR A 30 -8.43 12.08 4.53
N ARG A 31 -7.11 11.99 4.66
CA ARG A 31 -6.33 12.83 5.58
C ARG A 31 -6.52 14.31 5.29
N HIS A 32 -6.49 14.69 4.01
CA HIS A 32 -6.67 16.06 3.58
C HIS A 32 -8.07 16.59 3.91
N LEU A 33 -9.12 15.81 3.60
CA LEU A 33 -10.50 16.18 3.89
C LEU A 33 -10.81 16.23 5.39
N LEU A 34 -10.17 15.40 6.21
CA LEU A 34 -10.35 15.32 7.66
C LEU A 34 -9.37 16.18 8.48
N ALA A 35 -8.41 16.84 7.84
CA ALA A 35 -7.48 17.73 8.53
C ALA A 35 -8.25 18.78 9.37
N PRO A 36 -7.66 19.34 10.44
CA PRO A 36 -8.32 20.38 11.24
C PRO A 36 -8.84 21.52 10.36
N GLY A 37 -10.15 21.78 10.41
CA GLY A 37 -10.83 22.76 9.56
C GLY A 37 -11.21 22.28 8.16
N GLY A 38 -10.83 21.06 7.78
CA GLY A 38 -11.14 20.43 6.50
C GLY A 38 -12.63 20.12 6.30
N ASP A 39 -13.03 19.96 5.05
CA ASP A 39 -14.43 19.84 4.66
C ASP A 39 -15.15 18.64 5.30
N ALA A 40 -14.47 17.49 5.42
CA ALA A 40 -15.06 16.28 5.97
C ALA A 40 -15.25 16.31 7.49
N THR A 41 -14.63 17.25 8.21
CA THR A 41 -14.93 17.48 9.63
C THR A 41 -16.38 17.91 9.86
N LYS A 42 -17.01 18.48 8.82
CA LYS A 42 -18.42 18.92 8.82
C LYS A 42 -19.36 17.85 8.28
N TRP A 43 -18.82 16.71 7.81
CA TRP A 43 -19.64 15.61 7.33
C TRP A 43 -20.15 14.84 8.54
N ALA A 44 -21.47 14.69 8.66
CA ALA A 44 -22.09 13.90 9.73
C ALA A 44 -21.93 12.38 9.49
N THR A 45 -20.71 11.91 9.18
CA THR A 45 -20.40 10.52 8.86
C THR A 45 -19.50 9.88 9.92
N LYS A 46 -19.82 8.65 10.30
CA LYS A 46 -18.99 7.85 11.22
C LYS A 46 -17.80 7.21 10.51
N THR A 47 -17.88 7.06 9.18
CA THR A 47 -16.89 6.39 8.35
C THR A 47 -16.55 7.27 7.14
N PRO A 48 -15.68 8.30 7.33
CA PRO A 48 -15.30 9.21 6.26
C PRO A 48 -14.73 8.49 5.04
N GLU A 49 -13.87 7.49 5.21
CA GLU A 49 -13.30 6.73 4.09
C GLU A 49 -14.37 6.05 3.23
N ALA A 50 -15.33 5.35 3.85
CA ALA A 50 -16.43 4.71 3.12
C ALA A 50 -17.28 5.76 2.37
N THR A 51 -17.43 6.95 2.96
CA THR A 51 -18.12 8.08 2.34
C THR A 51 -17.34 8.57 1.11
N ILE A 52 -16.02 8.73 1.22
CA ILE A 52 -15.13 9.13 0.12
C ILE A 52 -15.16 8.07 -0.99
N ARG A 53 -15.01 6.79 -0.66
CA ARG A 53 -15.13 5.66 -1.62
C ARG A 53 -16.46 5.69 -2.38
N ARG A 54 -17.56 6.05 -1.72
CA ARG A 54 -18.88 6.20 -2.37
C ARG A 54 -18.91 7.43 -3.29
N ILE A 55 -18.36 8.56 -2.84
CA ILE A 55 -18.29 9.79 -3.62
C ILE A 55 -17.52 9.54 -4.92
N VAL A 56 -16.29 9.03 -4.85
CA VAL A 56 -15.44 8.83 -6.03
C VAL A 56 -16.07 7.87 -7.04
N ARG A 57 -16.80 6.84 -6.59
CA ARG A 57 -17.52 5.91 -7.47
C ARG A 57 -18.73 6.54 -8.15
N ASN A 58 -19.42 7.45 -7.46
CA ASN A 58 -20.66 8.06 -7.94
C ASN A 58 -20.42 9.37 -8.71
N THR A 59 -19.16 9.80 -8.90
CA THR A 59 -18.82 11.00 -9.68
C THR A 59 -17.76 10.73 -10.76
N PRO A 60 -17.99 9.76 -11.67
CA PRO A 60 -17.02 9.37 -12.70
C PRO A 60 -16.71 10.48 -13.71
N ASP A 61 -17.61 11.47 -13.84
CA ASP A 61 -17.43 12.63 -14.73
C ASP A 61 -16.34 13.59 -14.24
N TYR A 62 -16.00 13.55 -12.95
CA TYR A 62 -15.04 14.45 -12.33
C TYR A 62 -13.83 13.74 -11.73
N ILE A 63 -14.03 12.53 -11.21
CA ILE A 63 -12.99 11.73 -10.56
C ILE A 63 -12.85 10.42 -11.31
N HIS A 64 -11.64 10.13 -11.75
CA HIS A 64 -11.29 8.87 -12.39
C HIS A 64 -10.54 7.97 -11.40
N VAL A 65 -10.89 6.68 -11.40
CA VAL A 65 -10.25 5.66 -10.57
C VAL A 65 -9.14 5.02 -11.40
N LEU A 66 -7.89 5.39 -11.13
CA LEU A 66 -6.73 4.84 -11.84
C LEU A 66 -6.42 3.42 -11.40
N LYS A 67 -6.44 3.22 -10.08
CA LYS A 67 -6.31 1.93 -9.42
C LYS A 67 -7.19 1.92 -8.17
N PRO A 68 -7.52 0.74 -7.64
CA PRO A 68 -8.18 0.61 -6.34
C PRO A 68 -7.50 1.44 -5.23
N GLY A 69 -8.16 2.52 -4.80
CA GLY A 69 -7.62 3.43 -3.80
C GLY A 69 -6.59 4.45 -4.30
N LEU A 70 -6.46 4.64 -5.62
CA LEU A 70 -5.72 5.72 -6.29
C LEU A 70 -6.64 6.44 -7.27
N TYR A 71 -6.87 7.73 -7.03
CA TYR A 71 -7.83 8.55 -7.76
C TYR A 71 -7.14 9.73 -8.40
N CYS A 72 -7.63 10.17 -9.55
CA CYS A 72 -7.19 11.41 -10.18
C CYS A 72 -8.38 12.23 -10.68
N LEU A 73 -8.13 13.49 -11.02
CA LEU A 73 -9.10 14.29 -11.75
C LEU A 73 -9.33 13.69 -13.13
N ARG A 74 -10.59 13.67 -13.57
CA ARG A 74 -10.99 13.07 -14.85
C ARG A 74 -10.29 13.72 -16.04
N GLU A 75 -10.03 15.02 -15.98
CA GLU A 75 -9.31 15.78 -17.02
C GLU A 75 -7.85 15.32 -17.22
N PHE A 76 -7.25 14.66 -16.23
CA PHE A 76 -5.88 14.14 -16.30
C PHE A 76 -5.81 12.61 -16.45
N ALA A 77 -6.95 11.92 -16.64
CA ALA A 77 -7.03 10.47 -16.66
C ALA A 77 -6.04 9.84 -17.65
N SER A 78 -6.05 10.24 -18.92
CA SER A 78 -5.19 9.65 -19.96
C SER A 78 -3.70 9.76 -19.62
N LYS A 79 -3.27 10.93 -19.12
CA LYS A 79 -1.88 11.14 -18.68
C LYS A 79 -1.48 10.17 -17.56
N PHE A 80 -2.36 9.97 -16.59
CA PHE A 80 -2.06 9.10 -15.45
C PHE A 80 -2.28 7.62 -15.75
N GLU A 81 -3.17 7.25 -16.67
CA GLU A 81 -3.33 5.87 -17.14
C GLU A 81 -2.04 5.38 -17.81
N GLU A 82 -1.42 6.18 -18.68
CA GLU A 82 -0.09 5.87 -19.25
C GLU A 82 0.99 5.73 -18.17
N GLN A 83 0.82 6.41 -17.04
CA GLN A 83 1.78 6.39 -15.93
C GLN A 83 1.55 5.22 -14.97
N TYR A 84 0.30 4.79 -14.74
CA TYR A 84 -0.07 3.89 -13.64
C TYR A 84 -0.84 2.63 -14.06
N ASN A 85 -1.58 2.65 -15.17
CA ASN A 85 -2.44 1.54 -15.58
C ASN A 85 -1.75 0.65 -16.63
N LEU A 86 -0.55 0.18 -16.29
CA LEU A 86 0.28 -0.61 -17.19
C LEU A 86 0.18 -2.11 -16.83
N PRO A 87 0.34 -3.03 -17.79
CA PRO A 87 0.12 -4.46 -17.59
C PRO A 87 0.93 -5.03 -16.42
N GLU A 88 0.33 -5.92 -15.63
CA GLU A 88 1.03 -6.64 -14.56
C GLU A 88 1.85 -7.85 -15.08
N GLU A 89 1.87 -8.11 -16.40
CA GLU A 89 2.33 -9.37 -17.00
C GLU A 89 3.52 -9.28 -17.97
N GLY A 90 4.30 -10.37 -18.01
CA GLY A 90 4.99 -10.99 -19.15
C GLY A 90 6.03 -10.17 -19.92
N ASP A 91 5.58 -9.07 -20.52
CA ASP A 91 6.35 -8.17 -21.37
C ASP A 91 6.21 -6.70 -20.93
N ALA A 92 5.62 -6.46 -19.76
CA ALA A 92 5.58 -5.13 -19.17
C ALA A 92 7.01 -4.59 -19.08
N PRO A 93 7.30 -3.41 -19.67
CA PRO A 93 8.66 -2.92 -19.70
C PRO A 93 9.18 -2.71 -18.27
N PRO A 94 10.49 -2.82 -18.00
CA PRO A 94 11.02 -2.86 -16.63
C PRO A 94 10.56 -1.70 -15.74
N ASN A 95 10.40 -0.51 -16.31
CA ASN A 95 9.87 0.67 -15.63
C ASN A 95 8.41 0.51 -15.12
N VAL A 96 7.61 -0.36 -15.73
CA VAL A 96 6.24 -0.70 -15.29
C VAL A 96 6.27 -1.58 -14.06
N VAL A 97 7.05 -2.66 -14.13
CA VAL A 97 7.25 -3.59 -13.04
C VAL A 97 7.72 -2.83 -11.80
N GLU A 98 8.73 -1.97 -11.96
CA GLU A 98 9.24 -1.13 -10.88
C GLU A 98 8.17 -0.22 -10.29
N ARG A 99 7.35 0.44 -11.14
CA ARG A 99 6.26 1.30 -10.67
C ARG A 99 5.17 0.52 -9.92
N ASN A 100 4.80 -0.66 -10.39
CA ASN A 100 3.85 -1.53 -9.69
C ASN A 100 4.42 -1.97 -8.35
N HIS A 101 5.70 -2.37 -8.31
CA HIS A 101 6.40 -2.71 -7.07
C HIS A 101 6.34 -1.55 -6.06
N TRP A 102 6.73 -0.33 -6.45
CA TRP A 102 6.66 0.85 -5.58
C TRP A 102 5.23 1.20 -5.17
N HIS A 103 4.25 1.01 -6.06
CA HIS A 103 2.85 1.25 -5.75
C HIS A 103 2.35 0.36 -4.61
N TYR A 104 2.59 -0.95 -4.68
CA TYR A 104 2.17 -1.88 -3.64
C TYR A 104 2.99 -1.72 -2.35
N GLN A 105 4.28 -1.35 -2.43
CA GLN A 105 5.03 -0.91 -1.24
C GLN A 105 4.32 0.25 -0.54
N GLY A 106 3.91 1.28 -1.27
CA GLY A 106 3.21 2.44 -0.72
C GLY A 106 1.85 2.09 -0.11
N LEU A 107 1.07 1.22 -0.76
CA LEU A 107 -0.20 0.74 -0.20
C LEU A 107 0.01 0.00 1.13
N LEU A 108 1.00 -0.87 1.22
CA LEU A 108 1.35 -1.58 2.46
C LEU A 108 1.78 -0.61 3.56
N LEU A 109 2.51 0.47 3.24
CA LEU A 109 2.85 1.51 4.22
C LEU A 109 1.59 2.23 4.73
N GLU A 110 0.66 2.59 3.84
CA GLU A 110 -0.60 3.23 4.23
C GLU A 110 -1.45 2.33 5.14
N ILE A 111 -1.58 1.04 4.79
CA ILE A 111 -2.32 0.05 5.58
C ILE A 111 -1.66 -0.12 6.96
N GLY A 112 -0.34 -0.28 7.02
CA GLY A 112 0.39 -0.43 8.28
C GLY A 112 0.24 0.78 9.19
N ASN A 113 0.35 1.99 8.64
CA ASN A 113 0.14 3.24 9.39
C ASN A 113 -1.28 3.37 9.92
N ALA A 114 -2.29 3.00 9.12
CA ALA A 114 -3.70 3.01 9.57
C ALA A 114 -3.97 2.00 10.70
N ARG A 115 -3.10 0.99 10.86
CA ARG A 115 -3.14 -0.03 11.91
C ARG A 115 -2.18 0.27 13.08
N ASP A 116 -1.69 1.51 13.21
CA ASP A 116 -0.76 1.97 14.25
C ASP A 116 0.58 1.20 14.30
N TYR A 117 0.99 0.57 13.20
CA TYR A 117 2.34 0.03 13.08
C TYR A 117 3.32 1.14 12.71
N LYS A 118 4.55 1.02 13.22
CA LYS A 118 5.66 1.84 12.75
C LYS A 118 6.21 1.21 11.46
N THR A 119 5.92 1.81 10.32
CA THR A 119 6.25 1.28 9.00
C THR A 119 7.62 1.74 8.50
N TYR A 120 8.31 0.88 7.75
CA TYR A 120 9.64 1.11 7.19
C TYR A 120 9.74 0.60 5.76
N VAL A 121 10.56 1.29 4.96
CA VAL A 121 10.96 0.93 3.60
C VAL A 121 12.49 1.09 3.45
N PRO A 122 13.18 0.23 2.68
CA PRO A 122 14.62 0.35 2.42
C PRO A 122 15.06 1.72 1.89
N ALA A 123 16.32 2.07 2.16
CA ALA A 123 16.86 3.38 1.78
C ALA A 123 16.82 3.65 0.27
N GLN A 124 17.06 2.62 -0.54
CA GLN A 124 17.03 2.71 -2.01
C GLN A 124 15.63 3.03 -2.57
N ASP A 125 14.57 2.74 -1.81
CA ASP A 125 13.19 2.90 -2.28
C ASP A 125 12.51 4.17 -1.74
N ARG A 126 13.13 4.87 -0.78
CA ARG A 126 12.53 6.07 -0.14
C ARG A 126 12.16 7.18 -1.12
N ASN A 127 12.93 7.34 -2.19
CA ASN A 127 12.70 8.40 -3.18
C ASN A 127 11.78 7.98 -4.32
N ARG A 128 11.28 6.74 -4.31
CA ARG A 128 10.38 6.23 -5.35
C ARG A 128 9.00 6.85 -5.20
N ALA A 129 8.38 7.10 -6.34
CA ALA A 129 7.10 7.79 -6.42
C ALA A 129 5.95 6.87 -5.98
N PHE A 130 5.02 7.43 -5.22
CA PHE A 130 3.77 6.80 -4.82
C PHE A 130 2.66 7.85 -4.82
N GLY A 131 1.86 7.87 -5.89
CA GLY A 131 0.89 8.95 -6.13
C GLY A 131 1.61 10.29 -6.33
N ASN A 132 1.30 11.28 -5.49
CA ASN A 132 1.94 12.60 -5.51
C ASN A 132 3.05 12.76 -4.43
N GLN A 133 3.42 11.70 -3.73
CA GLN A 133 4.42 11.71 -2.65
C GLN A 133 5.51 10.65 -2.88
N ARG A 134 6.53 10.61 -2.02
CA ARG A 134 7.57 9.58 -2.03
C ARG A 134 7.32 8.51 -0.98
N LEU A 135 7.79 7.28 -1.18
CA LEU A 135 7.63 6.21 -0.17
C LEU A 135 8.23 6.59 1.20
N GLY A 136 9.33 7.32 1.21
CA GLY A 136 9.95 7.83 2.44
C GLY A 136 9.10 8.84 3.22
N GLU A 137 8.15 9.51 2.55
CA GLU A 137 7.19 10.44 3.18
C GLU A 137 5.98 9.69 3.76
N VAL A 138 5.72 8.47 3.28
CA VAL A 138 4.66 7.60 3.82
C VAL A 138 5.13 6.82 5.03
N CYS A 139 6.38 6.35 5.04
CA CYS A 139 6.88 5.49 6.12
C CYS A 139 6.91 6.22 7.47
N ALA A 140 6.57 5.51 8.55
CA ALA A 140 6.60 6.08 9.90
C ALA A 140 8.03 6.22 10.45
N THR A 141 9.00 5.48 9.90
CA THR A 141 10.42 5.59 10.27
C THR A 141 11.35 5.39 9.08
N THR A 142 12.39 6.23 9.00
CA THR A 142 13.53 6.05 8.09
C THR A 142 14.70 5.31 8.74
N ARG A 143 14.59 5.00 10.04
CA ARG A 143 15.60 4.25 10.79
C ARG A 143 15.04 2.87 11.12
N LEU A 144 15.74 1.84 10.68
CA LEU A 144 15.46 0.46 11.08
C LEU A 144 15.75 0.34 12.59
N PRO A 145 14.79 -0.12 13.42
CA PRO A 145 15.05 -0.36 14.82
C PRO A 145 16.12 -1.43 15.04
N ASN A 146 16.81 -1.36 16.18
CA ASN A 146 17.85 -2.32 16.53
C ASN A 146 17.26 -3.49 17.32
N PHE A 147 16.62 -4.43 16.62
CA PHE A 147 15.86 -5.53 17.23
C PHE A 147 16.60 -6.88 17.32
N GLY A 148 17.94 -6.88 17.25
CA GLY A 148 18.72 -8.11 17.36
C GLY A 148 20.18 -7.94 16.91
N TYR A 149 20.84 -9.05 16.59
CA TYR A 149 22.20 -9.03 16.07
C TYR A 149 22.31 -8.29 14.74
N GLN A 150 23.51 -7.76 14.45
CA GLN A 150 23.75 -6.96 13.25
C GLN A 150 23.45 -7.72 11.94
N HIS A 151 23.68 -9.03 11.88
CA HIS A 151 23.40 -9.79 10.66
C HIS A 151 21.89 -9.88 10.38
N PHE A 152 21.05 -10.06 11.40
CA PHE A 152 19.60 -10.02 11.25
C PHE A 152 19.09 -8.65 10.82
N THR A 153 19.55 -7.57 11.47
CA THR A 153 19.14 -6.21 11.09
C THR A 153 19.64 -5.82 9.69
N ARG A 154 20.82 -6.28 9.27
CA ARG A 154 21.30 -6.11 7.88
C ARG A 154 20.42 -6.83 6.88
N ARG A 155 19.99 -8.07 7.17
CA ARG A 155 19.08 -8.82 6.29
C ARG A 155 17.70 -8.19 6.23
N ALA A 156 17.12 -7.84 7.38
CA ALA A 156 15.84 -7.15 7.43
C ALA A 156 15.85 -5.81 6.67
N ARG A 157 16.98 -5.09 6.63
CA ARG A 157 17.10 -3.83 5.88
C ARG A 157 16.77 -3.98 4.38
N THR A 158 16.89 -5.19 3.82
CA THR A 158 16.61 -5.47 2.40
C THR A 158 15.18 -5.94 2.15
N VAL A 159 14.33 -5.97 3.18
CA VAL A 159 12.92 -6.33 3.05
C VAL A 159 12.14 -5.12 2.59
N ASP A 160 11.30 -5.29 1.57
CA ASP A 160 10.63 -4.21 0.84
C ASP A 160 9.77 -3.34 1.75
N VAL A 161 8.97 -3.95 2.64
CA VAL A 161 8.22 -3.23 3.67
C VAL A 161 8.27 -4.00 4.99
N ILE A 162 8.45 -3.27 6.09
CA ILE A 162 8.38 -3.85 7.45
C ILE A 162 7.43 -3.04 8.31
N TRP A 163 6.60 -3.75 9.07
CA TRP A 163 5.79 -3.16 10.13
C TRP A 163 6.39 -3.56 11.48
N PHE A 164 6.70 -2.56 12.29
CA PHE A 164 7.16 -2.72 13.67
C PHE A 164 6.01 -2.50 14.64
N ASN A 165 5.90 -3.39 15.64
CA ASN A 165 4.95 -3.20 16.73
C ASN A 165 5.41 -2.09 17.69
N ARG A 166 4.61 -1.81 18.72
CA ARG A 166 4.89 -0.78 19.74
C ARG A 166 6.20 -0.98 20.52
N ARG A 167 6.79 -2.18 20.47
CA ARG A 167 8.07 -2.52 21.10
C ARG A 167 9.25 -2.47 20.12
N ASP A 168 9.05 -1.87 18.95
CA ASP A 168 10.05 -1.79 17.88
C ASP A 168 10.52 -3.18 17.35
N MET A 169 9.72 -4.23 17.58
CA MET A 169 10.00 -5.58 17.05
C MET A 169 9.30 -5.78 15.70
N PRO A 170 9.90 -6.50 14.73
CA PRO A 170 9.24 -6.85 13.48
C PRO A 170 7.97 -7.62 13.78
N ALA A 171 6.85 -7.17 13.22
CA ALA A 171 5.56 -7.83 13.32
C ALA A 171 5.13 -8.43 11.97
N ASN A 172 5.34 -7.67 10.89
CA ASN A 172 5.04 -8.12 9.53
C ASN A 172 6.17 -7.72 8.60
N LEU A 173 6.60 -8.63 7.73
CA LEU A 173 7.64 -8.42 6.72
C LEU A 173 7.08 -8.81 5.36
N PHE A 174 7.19 -7.90 4.40
CA PHE A 174 6.59 -8.02 3.08
C PHE A 174 7.66 -7.96 2.00
N GLU A 175 7.50 -8.82 1.00
CA GLU A 175 8.24 -8.78 -0.26
C GLU A 175 7.24 -8.68 -1.41
N VAL A 176 7.46 -7.73 -2.32
CA VAL A 176 6.55 -7.40 -3.43
C VAL A 176 7.16 -7.91 -4.74
N GLU A 177 6.56 -8.93 -5.34
CA GLU A 177 7.17 -9.73 -6.40
C GLU A 177 6.49 -9.55 -7.77
N PHE A 178 7.11 -8.79 -8.67
CA PHE A 178 6.67 -8.61 -10.06
C PHE A 178 7.63 -9.20 -11.13
N SER A 179 8.93 -9.41 -10.84
CA SER A 179 9.95 -9.69 -11.89
C SER A 179 11.05 -10.69 -11.56
N THR A 180 10.96 -11.58 -10.57
CA THR A 180 10.73 -13.03 -10.77
C THR A 180 11.33 -13.86 -9.62
N ASP A 181 11.95 -13.27 -8.58
CA ASP A 181 12.80 -14.03 -7.64
C ASP A 181 12.18 -14.22 -6.25
N MET A 182 11.08 -14.98 -6.24
CA MET A 182 10.48 -15.44 -4.99
C MET A 182 11.44 -16.29 -4.13
N LEU A 183 12.47 -16.91 -4.70
CA LEU A 183 13.43 -17.70 -3.92
C LEU A 183 14.28 -16.81 -3.01
N ASN A 184 14.77 -15.68 -3.52
CA ASN A 184 15.50 -14.71 -2.70
C ASN A 184 14.62 -14.14 -1.58
N SER A 185 13.35 -13.85 -1.86
CA SER A 185 12.38 -13.38 -0.88
C SER A 185 12.11 -14.41 0.22
N LEU A 186 11.95 -15.68 -0.14
CA LEU A 186 11.82 -16.77 0.84
C LEU A 186 13.11 -17.00 1.63
N ALA A 187 14.29 -16.85 1.01
CA ALA A 187 15.57 -16.93 1.70
C ALA A 187 15.74 -15.82 2.75
N LYS A 188 15.31 -14.58 2.46
CA LYS A 188 15.27 -13.49 3.44
C LYS A 188 14.43 -13.87 4.66
N PHE A 189 13.24 -14.42 4.43
CA PHE A 189 12.35 -14.85 5.51
C PHE A 189 12.93 -15.99 6.32
N ASN A 190 13.59 -16.96 5.68
CA ASN A 190 14.23 -18.07 6.38
C ASN A 190 15.36 -17.59 7.30
N GLU A 191 16.16 -16.61 6.88
CA GLU A 191 17.19 -16.00 7.73
C GLU A 191 16.62 -15.18 8.90
N LEU A 192 15.35 -14.80 8.85
CA LEU A 192 14.66 -14.02 9.88
C LEU A 192 13.63 -14.86 10.65
N ARG A 193 13.63 -16.19 10.47
CA ARG A 193 12.61 -17.11 11.01
C ARG A 193 12.48 -17.08 12.54
N ASP A 194 13.55 -16.73 13.26
CA ASP A 194 13.56 -16.70 14.72
C ASP A 194 12.73 -15.54 15.31
N PHE A 195 12.37 -14.53 14.50
CA PHE A 195 11.47 -13.47 14.94
C PHE A 195 10.02 -13.94 14.90
N TYR A 196 9.25 -13.60 15.94
CA TYR A 196 7.80 -13.80 15.93
C TYR A 196 7.13 -12.74 15.05
N ALA A 197 7.10 -13.01 13.75
CA ALA A 197 6.59 -12.12 12.72
C ALA A 197 5.90 -12.91 11.60
N GLN A 198 4.88 -12.30 11.01
CA GLN A 198 4.23 -12.77 9.80
C GLN A 198 5.11 -12.43 8.58
N PHE A 199 5.31 -13.41 7.70
CA PHE A 199 5.99 -13.23 6.43
C PHE A 199 4.97 -13.23 5.30
N THR A 200 5.08 -12.29 4.38
CA THR A 200 4.09 -12.13 3.32
C THR A 200 4.76 -11.87 1.98
N ILE A 201 4.42 -12.68 0.98
CA ILE A 201 4.70 -12.42 -0.43
C ILE A 201 3.47 -11.74 -1.01
N VAL A 202 3.65 -10.54 -1.59
CA VAL A 202 2.61 -9.82 -2.33
C VAL A 202 2.94 -9.89 -3.82
N ALA A 203 2.06 -10.46 -4.62
CA ALA A 203 2.31 -10.63 -6.06
C ALA A 203 1.01 -10.75 -6.86
N PRO A 204 1.04 -10.58 -8.20
CA PRO A 204 -0.12 -10.87 -9.05
C PRO A 204 -0.67 -12.29 -8.85
N PRO A 205 -2.01 -12.50 -8.91
CA PRO A 205 -2.65 -13.79 -8.63
C PRO A 205 -2.06 -14.96 -9.41
N HIS A 206 -1.71 -14.74 -10.69
CA HIS A 206 -1.15 -15.78 -11.56
C HIS A 206 0.20 -16.34 -11.06
N ARG A 207 0.92 -15.61 -10.17
CA ARG A 207 2.18 -16.06 -9.59
C ARG A 207 2.02 -16.99 -8.39
N LYS A 208 0.78 -17.28 -7.97
CA LYS A 208 0.50 -18.16 -6.84
C LYS A 208 1.08 -19.57 -7.02
N SER A 209 0.99 -20.13 -8.22
CA SER A 209 1.56 -21.45 -8.52
C SER A 209 3.08 -21.45 -8.35
N HIS A 210 3.77 -20.44 -8.87
CA HIS A 210 5.21 -20.28 -8.68
C HIS A 210 5.58 -20.12 -7.21
N PHE A 211 4.81 -19.36 -6.42
CA PHE A 211 5.00 -19.26 -4.97
C PHE A 211 4.88 -20.64 -4.30
N ASP A 212 3.83 -21.41 -4.64
CA ASP A 212 3.61 -22.74 -4.09
C ASP A 212 4.80 -23.65 -4.40
N ASP A 213 5.23 -23.73 -5.65
CA ASP A 213 6.38 -24.54 -6.06
C ASP A 213 7.64 -24.21 -5.24
N ARG A 214 7.86 -22.93 -4.89
CA ARG A 214 9.02 -22.52 -4.10
C ARG A 214 8.86 -22.78 -2.61
N ILE A 215 7.74 -22.42 -1.98
CA ILE A 215 7.56 -22.58 -0.53
C ILE A 215 7.49 -24.07 -0.11
N TYR A 216 7.13 -24.95 -1.04
CA TYR A 216 7.13 -26.40 -0.82
C TYR A 216 8.51 -27.07 -0.94
N MET A 217 9.56 -26.32 -1.26
CA MET A 217 10.94 -26.81 -1.17
C MET A 217 11.33 -27.10 0.29
N ASP A 218 12.19 -28.12 0.49
CA ASP A 218 12.61 -28.59 1.82
C ASP A 218 13.35 -27.49 2.62
N THR A 219 14.15 -26.66 1.93
CA THR A 219 14.87 -25.52 2.51
C THR A 219 13.98 -24.56 3.31
N PHE A 220 12.69 -24.47 2.97
CA PHE A 220 11.73 -23.57 3.61
C PHE A 220 10.72 -24.28 4.52
N HIS A 221 10.95 -25.56 4.83
CA HIS A 221 10.05 -26.37 5.66
C HIS A 221 9.68 -25.69 6.99
N GLU A 222 10.65 -25.09 7.69
CA GLU A 222 10.44 -24.42 8.99
C GLU A 222 9.55 -23.17 8.90
N ILE A 223 9.60 -22.44 7.78
CA ILE A 223 8.85 -21.20 7.61
C ILE A 223 7.56 -21.38 6.81
N ARG A 224 7.34 -22.53 6.15
CA ARG A 224 6.22 -22.77 5.23
C ARG A 224 4.86 -22.35 5.78
N ARG A 225 4.59 -22.67 7.05
CA ARG A 225 3.31 -22.34 7.70
C ARG A 225 3.17 -20.88 8.15
N ARG A 226 4.26 -20.12 8.07
CA ARG A 226 4.36 -18.71 8.49
C ARG A 226 4.50 -17.74 7.32
N VAL A 227 4.64 -18.23 6.09
CA VAL A 227 4.67 -17.40 4.90
C VAL A 227 3.30 -17.44 4.22
N THR A 228 2.69 -16.27 4.06
CA THR A 228 1.40 -16.10 3.39
C THR A 228 1.60 -15.46 2.03
N PHE A 229 0.86 -15.94 1.03
CA PHE A 229 0.72 -15.24 -0.25
C PHE A 229 -0.52 -14.36 -0.21
N ILE A 230 -0.38 -13.09 -0.58
CA ILE A 230 -1.51 -12.17 -0.79
C ILE A 230 -1.42 -11.65 -2.21
N SER A 231 -2.52 -11.76 -2.96
CA SER A 231 -2.54 -11.23 -4.32
C SER A 231 -2.66 -9.70 -4.34
N THR A 232 -2.16 -9.09 -5.41
CA THR A 232 -2.41 -7.67 -5.71
C THR A 232 -3.91 -7.35 -5.70
N ASP A 233 -4.74 -8.20 -6.32
CA ASP A 233 -6.20 -8.09 -6.29
C ASP A 233 -6.78 -8.07 -4.87
N GLN A 234 -6.20 -8.83 -3.93
CA GLN A 234 -6.68 -8.83 -2.54
C GLN A 234 -6.39 -7.49 -1.85
N ILE A 235 -5.21 -6.90 -2.09
CA ILE A 235 -4.87 -5.55 -1.59
C ILE A 235 -5.81 -4.52 -2.20
N ASP A 236 -6.05 -4.62 -3.50
CA ASP A 236 -6.93 -3.73 -4.25
C ASP A 236 -8.38 -3.79 -3.75
N ASN A 237 -8.90 -5.00 -3.50
CA ASN A 237 -10.24 -5.19 -2.96
C ASN A 237 -10.41 -4.56 -1.56
N GLU A 238 -9.38 -4.61 -0.70
CA GLU A 238 -9.40 -3.91 0.61
C GLU A 238 -9.59 -2.39 0.41
N ARG A 239 -9.00 -1.83 -0.65
CA ARG A 239 -9.13 -0.41 -0.97
C ARG A 239 -10.51 -0.05 -1.51
N ILE A 240 -11.21 -0.96 -2.19
CA ILE A 240 -12.56 -0.74 -2.74
C ILE A 240 -13.67 -0.96 -1.70
N ALA A 241 -13.64 -2.07 -0.96
CA ALA A 241 -14.79 -2.56 -0.22
C ALA A 241 -15.08 -1.75 1.05
N GLY A 242 -14.06 -1.15 1.68
CA GLY A 242 -14.22 -0.29 2.85
C GLY A 242 -14.97 -0.89 4.04
N GLY A 243 -15.04 -2.23 4.14
CA GLY A 243 -15.72 -2.96 5.20
C GLY A 243 -14.79 -4.01 5.80
N GLU A 244 -14.85 -4.12 7.14
CA GLU A 244 -14.00 -4.90 8.07
C GLU A 244 -12.50 -4.87 7.70
N PRO A 245 -11.62 -4.27 8.54
CA PRO A 245 -10.19 -4.48 8.33
C PRO A 245 -9.99 -5.98 8.31
N PHE A 246 -9.18 -6.50 7.40
CA PHE A 246 -8.74 -7.88 7.52
C PHE A 246 -7.99 -8.03 8.86
N LEU A 247 -8.76 -8.31 9.90
CA LEU A 247 -8.40 -8.63 11.28
C LEU A 247 -7.86 -10.07 11.36
N PHE A 248 -7.57 -10.70 10.21
CA PHE A 248 -7.26 -12.13 10.11
C PHE A 248 -6.01 -12.48 9.30
N TRP A 249 -5.40 -11.57 8.51
CA TRP A 249 -4.17 -11.90 7.75
C TRP A 249 -2.86 -11.51 8.45
N PHE A 250 -2.93 -10.53 9.35
CA PHE A 250 -1.76 -9.89 9.99
C PHE A 250 -1.84 -9.88 11.52
N THR A 251 -2.80 -10.59 12.07
CA THR A 251 -2.90 -10.97 13.47
C THR A 251 -2.29 -12.36 13.58
N PRO A 252 -1.30 -12.55 14.47
CA PRO A 252 -0.60 -13.81 14.58
C PRO A 252 -1.45 -14.94 15.18
#